data_AF-A0A5P1F2K9-F1
#
_entry.id   AF-A0A5P1F2K9-F1
#
_cell.length_a   1.000
_cell.length_b   1.000
_cell.length_c   1.000
_cell.angle_alpha   90.00
_cell.angle_beta   90.00
_cell.angle_gamma   90.00
#
_symmetry.space_group_name_H-M   'P 1'
#
loop_
_entity.id
_entity.type
_entity.pdbx_description
1 polymer ?
#
loop_
_entity_poly.entity_id
_entity_poly.type
_entity_poly.pdbx_seq_one_letter_code
_entity_poly.pdbx_strand_id
1 'polypeptide(L)'
;MIDSNAPFARKFHRNDLVLDKIDTELLFCPLGMMVPGGWCVGKGENGSDPCLVVRNQTARRPGHGAIRLERFYPDELKDDEEYEDILEDMRGEGGKYSKLVNVVIPRPGPNGESAPGVGKVFLEYADTDGSTKAKVGKKFGGNQVVVVFYQEDKFAQGEYDG
;
A
#
# COMPACT_ATOMS: atom_id res chain seq x y z
N MET A 1 25.94 11.08 17.44
CA MET A 1 24.50 10.93 17.11
C MET A 1 24.27 10.85 15.59
N ILE A 2 25.14 10.15 14.87
CA ILE A 2 24.99 9.84 13.43
C ILE A 2 25.06 8.33 13.18
N ASP A 3 25.49 7.56 14.19
CA ASP A 3 25.77 6.12 14.11
C ASP A 3 24.56 5.21 14.39
N SER A 4 23.39 5.78 14.67
CA SER A 4 22.23 4.98 15.11
C SER A 4 21.43 4.38 13.95
N ASN A 5 21.74 4.72 12.69
CA ASN A 5 21.01 4.27 11.49
C ASN A 5 19.47 4.39 11.60
N ALA A 6 19.01 5.25 12.51
CA ALA A 6 17.61 5.40 12.87
C ALA A 6 16.97 6.42 11.92
N PRO A 7 15.84 6.11 11.27
CA PRO A 7 15.18 7.07 10.39
C PRO A 7 14.61 8.23 11.19
N PHE A 8 15.25 9.40 11.14
CA PHE A 8 14.76 10.64 11.75
C PHE A 8 13.99 11.47 10.72
N ALA A 9 12.70 11.22 10.57
CA ALA A 9 11.81 12.11 9.83
C ALA A 9 11.17 13.12 10.79
N ARG A 10 11.74 14.33 10.90
CA ARG A 10 11.07 15.48 11.52
C ARG A 10 10.65 16.48 10.46
N LYS A 11 9.53 17.18 10.67
CA LYS A 11 9.06 18.21 9.74
C LYS A 11 9.93 19.46 9.89
N PHE A 12 10.52 19.91 8.79
CA PHE A 12 11.17 21.21 8.69
C PHE A 12 10.20 22.24 8.15
N HIS A 13 10.36 23.51 8.54
CA HIS A 13 9.62 24.59 7.90
C HIS A 13 10.11 24.78 6.46
N ARG A 14 9.27 25.37 5.61
CA ARG A 14 9.65 25.71 4.23
C ARG A 14 10.84 26.69 4.27
N ASN A 15 11.92 26.37 3.54
CA ASN A 15 13.15 27.16 3.47
C ASN A 15 13.88 27.32 4.82
N ASP A 16 13.80 26.32 5.69
CA ASP A 16 14.57 26.29 6.93
C ASP A 16 16.08 26.16 6.60
N LEU A 17 16.92 27.01 7.19
CA LEU A 17 18.39 26.99 6.99
C LEU A 17 19.03 25.64 7.40
N VAL A 18 18.33 24.85 8.22
CA VAL A 18 18.77 23.49 8.54
C VAL A 18 18.73 22.59 7.28
N LEU A 19 17.83 22.84 6.33
CA LEU A 19 17.79 22.11 5.06
C LEU A 19 19.05 22.41 4.24
N ASP A 20 19.52 23.66 4.19
CA ASP A 20 20.75 24.04 3.47
C ASP A 20 21.98 23.33 4.06
N LYS A 21 22.04 23.19 5.39
CA LYS A 21 23.09 22.44 6.06
C LYS A 21 23.02 20.94 5.77
N ILE A 22 21.82 20.35 5.73
CA ILE A 22 21.63 18.95 5.38
C ILE A 22 22.10 18.71 3.94
N ASP A 23 21.66 19.57 3.01
CA ASP A 23 22.02 19.46 1.60
C ASP A 23 23.55 19.58 1.42
N THR A 24 24.20 20.53 2.09
CA THR A 24 25.64 20.78 1.92
C THR A 24 26.52 19.77 2.66
N GLU A 25 26.22 19.47 3.93
CA GLU A 25 27.12 18.72 4.83
C GLU A 25 26.84 17.22 4.87
N LEU A 26 25.60 16.79 4.60
CA LEU A 26 25.21 15.38 4.68
C LEU A 26 24.98 14.78 3.29
N LEU A 27 24.33 15.52 2.40
CA LEU A 27 23.95 15.03 1.07
C LEU A 27 24.92 15.48 -0.03
N PHE A 28 25.88 16.36 0.31
CA PHE A 28 26.87 16.94 -0.60
C PHE A 28 26.23 17.48 -1.90
N CYS A 29 25.04 18.06 -1.78
CA CYS A 29 24.24 18.58 -2.87
C CYS A 29 24.49 20.09 -3.05
N PRO A 30 24.93 20.54 -4.23
CA PRO A 30 25.11 21.96 -4.51
C PRO A 30 23.80 22.75 -4.44
N LEU A 31 23.89 24.01 -3.97
CA LEU A 31 22.75 24.92 -3.78
C LEU A 31 21.85 24.97 -5.04
N GLY A 32 20.58 24.62 -4.88
CA GLY A 32 19.58 24.67 -5.95
C GLY A 32 19.47 23.40 -6.82
N MET A 33 20.19 22.33 -6.49
CA MET A 33 19.98 21.00 -7.10
C MET A 33 19.23 20.09 -6.13
N MET A 34 18.37 19.21 -6.67
CA MET A 34 17.70 18.19 -5.87
C MET A 34 18.64 16.99 -5.69
N VAL A 35 18.69 16.43 -4.48
CA VAL A 35 19.52 15.26 -4.19
C VAL A 35 19.04 14.09 -5.05
N PRO A 36 19.91 13.52 -5.92
CA PRO A 36 19.51 12.40 -6.77
C PRO A 36 19.20 11.18 -5.92
N GLY A 37 17.93 10.78 -5.89
CA GLY A 37 17.44 9.61 -5.18
C GLY A 37 16.76 8.61 -6.12
N GLY A 38 16.18 7.53 -5.57
CA GLY A 38 15.46 6.49 -6.34
C GLY A 38 14.20 6.95 -7.11
N TRP A 39 13.97 8.26 -7.13
CA TRP A 39 12.88 8.97 -7.80
C TRP A 39 13.31 9.50 -9.18
N CYS A 40 14.61 9.77 -9.37
CA CYS A 40 15.18 10.28 -10.60
C CYS A 40 15.39 9.12 -11.59
N VAL A 41 14.76 9.19 -12.76
CA VAL A 41 14.82 8.14 -13.79
C VAL A 41 15.35 8.63 -15.14
N GLY A 42 15.74 9.91 -15.22
CA GLY A 42 16.43 10.44 -16.39
C GLY A 42 17.74 9.71 -16.63
N LYS A 43 18.09 9.51 -17.90
CA LYS A 43 19.22 8.66 -18.31
C LYS A 43 20.59 9.35 -18.19
N GLY A 44 20.62 10.62 -17.76
CA GLY A 44 21.85 11.41 -17.60
C GLY A 44 22.65 11.60 -18.89
N GLU A 45 22.06 11.33 -20.05
CA GLU A 45 22.77 11.40 -21.33
C GLU A 45 23.17 12.86 -21.61
N ASN A 46 24.42 13.07 -22.01
CA ASN A 46 25.03 14.40 -22.24
C ASN A 46 25.08 15.34 -21.02
N GLY A 47 25.19 14.80 -19.80
CA GLY A 47 25.30 15.62 -18.59
C GLY A 47 24.00 16.32 -18.20
N SER A 48 22.87 15.88 -18.75
CA SER A 48 21.54 16.29 -18.32
C SER A 48 21.25 15.78 -16.91
N ASP A 49 20.61 16.61 -16.08
CA ASP A 49 20.26 16.21 -14.71
C ASP A 49 19.23 15.05 -14.73
N PRO A 50 19.59 13.87 -14.18
CA PRO A 50 18.70 12.71 -14.10
C PRO A 50 17.37 12.98 -13.37
N CYS A 51 17.33 13.99 -12.50
CA CYS A 51 16.16 14.34 -11.70
C CYS A 51 15.17 15.27 -12.40
N LEU A 52 15.50 15.76 -13.60
CA LEU A 52 14.52 16.45 -14.47
C LEU A 52 13.40 15.52 -14.92
N VAL A 53 13.64 14.21 -14.93
CA VAL A 53 12.63 13.18 -15.16
C VAL A 53 12.38 12.44 -13.86
N VAL A 54 11.35 12.87 -13.13
CA VAL A 54 10.91 12.23 -11.89
C VAL A 54 9.90 11.12 -12.21
N ARG A 55 9.97 9.99 -11.51
CA ARG A 55 8.92 8.96 -11.57
C ARG A 55 7.56 9.57 -11.25
N ASN A 56 6.58 9.33 -12.11
CA ASN A 56 5.20 9.69 -11.82
C ASN A 56 4.74 8.95 -10.55
N GLN A 57 4.42 9.70 -9.48
CA GLN A 57 4.12 9.14 -8.16
C GLN A 57 2.83 8.30 -8.12
N THR A 58 1.96 8.43 -9.13
CA THR A 58 0.79 7.55 -9.29
C THR A 58 1.18 6.14 -9.71
N ALA A 59 2.41 5.93 -10.19
CA ALA A 59 2.99 4.63 -10.48
C ALA A 59 3.78 4.10 -9.26
N ARG A 60 3.16 4.12 -8.06
CA ARG A 60 3.44 3.01 -7.14
C ARG A 60 3.10 1.77 -7.95
N ARG A 61 4.11 1.01 -8.38
CA ARG A 61 3.87 -0.25 -9.07
C ARG A 61 2.93 -1.02 -8.14
N PRO A 62 1.69 -1.34 -8.58
CA PRO A 62 0.94 -2.33 -7.85
C PRO A 62 1.86 -3.55 -7.81
N GLY A 63 2.18 -4.01 -6.61
CA GLY A 63 2.69 -5.37 -6.48
C GLY A 63 1.62 -6.36 -6.91
N HIS A 64 1.88 -7.66 -6.78
CA HIS A 64 0.90 -8.73 -6.67
C HIS A 64 -0.14 -8.30 -5.61
N GLY A 65 -1.16 -7.60 -6.08
CA GLY A 65 -1.77 -6.56 -5.27
C GLY A 65 -2.80 -7.16 -4.34
N ALA A 66 -2.55 -7.09 -3.04
CA ALA A 66 -3.60 -7.21 -2.04
C ALA A 66 -4.62 -6.09 -2.25
N ILE A 67 -5.85 -6.44 -2.61
CA ILE A 67 -6.94 -5.49 -2.73
C ILE A 67 -7.70 -5.45 -1.42
N ARG A 68 -7.93 -4.25 -0.90
CA ARG A 68 -8.81 -4.01 0.25
C ARG A 68 -10.24 -3.73 -0.21
N LEU A 69 -11.19 -4.54 0.25
CA LEU A 69 -12.62 -4.28 0.20
C LEU A 69 -13.09 -3.92 1.62
N GLU A 70 -14.02 -2.98 1.74
CA GLU A 70 -14.62 -2.58 3.02
C GLU A 70 -16.08 -3.02 3.13
N ARG A 71 -16.46 -3.45 4.34
CA ARG A 71 -17.81 -3.76 4.86
C ARG A 71 -18.18 -5.24 4.96
N PHE A 72 -17.74 -5.84 6.06
CA PHE A 72 -18.45 -6.94 6.72
C PHE A 72 -18.87 -6.49 8.11
N TYR A 73 -20.00 -6.97 8.60
CA TYR A 73 -20.33 -6.74 10.00
C TYR A 73 -19.41 -7.64 10.84
N PRO A 74 -18.64 -7.10 11.80
CA PRO A 74 -17.72 -7.88 12.60
C PRO A 74 -18.36 -9.09 13.30
N ASP A 75 -19.68 -9.00 13.55
CA ASP A 75 -20.45 -10.07 14.16
C ASP A 75 -20.61 -11.31 13.26
N GLU A 76 -20.73 -11.12 11.94
CA GLU A 76 -20.84 -12.21 10.95
C GLU A 76 -19.52 -12.99 10.83
N LEU A 77 -18.39 -12.36 11.17
CA LEU A 77 -17.06 -12.98 11.14
C LEU A 77 -16.74 -13.78 12.41
N LYS A 78 -17.64 -13.81 13.40
CA LYS A 78 -17.43 -14.56 14.65
C LYS A 78 -17.83 -16.02 14.51
N ASP A 79 -18.86 -16.31 13.74
CA ASP A 79 -19.30 -17.68 13.50
C ASP A 79 -18.39 -18.37 12.47
N ASP A 80 -18.07 -19.65 12.70
CA ASP A 80 -17.16 -20.40 11.82
C ASP A 80 -17.83 -20.78 10.49
N GLU A 81 -19.13 -21.11 10.49
CA GLU A 81 -19.85 -21.48 9.27
C GLU A 81 -20.06 -20.24 8.39
N GLU A 82 -20.50 -19.14 8.98
CA GLU A 82 -20.69 -17.87 8.26
C GLU A 82 -19.37 -17.30 7.73
N TYR A 83 -18.28 -17.42 8.50
CA TYR A 83 -16.94 -17.03 8.05
C TYR A 83 -16.49 -17.83 6.81
N GLU A 84 -16.66 -19.15 6.81
CA GLU A 84 -16.27 -20.00 5.68
C GLU A 84 -17.11 -19.67 4.43
N ASP A 85 -18.42 -19.46 4.58
CA ASP A 85 -19.30 -19.03 3.48
C ASP A 85 -18.84 -17.69 2.88
N ILE A 86 -18.53 -16.71 3.72
CA ILE A 86 -18.02 -15.40 3.29
C ILE A 86 -16.66 -15.57 2.59
N LEU A 87 -15.78 -16.43 3.11
CA LEU A 87 -14.46 -16.69 2.54
C LEU A 87 -14.59 -17.32 1.14
N GLU A 88 -15.49 -18.28 0.97
CA GLU A 88 -15.78 -18.91 -0.31
C GLU A 88 -16.36 -17.92 -1.31
N ASP A 89 -17.30 -17.08 -0.89
CA ASP A 89 -17.88 -16.02 -1.73
C ASP A 89 -16.82 -15.02 -2.19
N MET A 90 -15.97 -14.54 -1.29
CA MET A 90 -14.88 -13.60 -1.63
C MET A 90 -13.86 -14.24 -2.56
N ARG A 91 -13.55 -15.52 -2.38
CA ARG A 91 -12.65 -16.28 -3.25
C ARG A 91 -13.26 -16.48 -4.64
N GLY A 92 -14.53 -16.87 -4.70
CA GLY A 92 -15.26 -17.07 -5.95
C GLY A 92 -15.42 -15.77 -6.75
N GLU A 93 -15.81 -14.69 -6.07
CA GLU A 93 -15.96 -13.37 -6.67
C GLU A 93 -14.62 -12.78 -7.11
N GLY A 94 -13.58 -12.87 -6.26
CA GLY A 94 -12.24 -12.39 -6.58
C GLY A 94 -11.55 -13.19 -7.69
N GLY A 95 -11.79 -14.50 -7.74
CA GLY A 95 -11.22 -15.41 -8.74
C GLY A 95 -11.71 -15.17 -10.18
N LYS A 96 -12.79 -14.39 -10.38
CA LYS A 96 -13.29 -13.99 -11.71
C LYS A 96 -12.32 -13.09 -12.49
N TYR A 97 -11.43 -12.41 -11.78
CA TYR A 97 -10.57 -11.37 -12.36
C TYR A 97 -9.16 -11.88 -12.69
N SER A 98 -8.61 -12.72 -11.82
CA SER A 98 -7.43 -13.54 -12.06
C SER A 98 -7.26 -14.57 -10.94
N LYS A 99 -6.19 -15.36 -11.00
CA LYS A 99 -5.80 -16.32 -9.97
C LYS A 99 -5.47 -15.59 -8.66
N LEU A 100 -6.22 -15.92 -7.61
CA LEU A 100 -5.91 -15.52 -6.24
C LEU A 100 -4.79 -16.40 -5.68
N VAL A 101 -3.78 -15.77 -5.10
CA VAL A 101 -2.72 -16.41 -4.31
C VAL A 101 -3.18 -16.59 -2.88
N ASN A 102 -3.80 -15.55 -2.31
CA ASN A 102 -4.25 -15.55 -0.93
C ASN A 102 -5.52 -14.70 -0.74
N VAL A 103 -6.32 -15.07 0.25
CA VAL A 103 -7.51 -14.33 0.68
C VAL A 103 -7.47 -14.26 2.20
N VAL A 104 -7.49 -13.04 2.74
CA VAL A 104 -7.47 -12.82 4.19
C VAL A 104 -8.64 -11.95 4.61
N ILE A 105 -9.37 -12.42 5.60
CA ILE A 105 -10.47 -11.71 6.24
C ILE A 105 -10.19 -11.74 7.76
N PRO A 106 -9.65 -10.66 8.34
CA PRO A 106 -9.32 -10.65 9.77
C PRO A 106 -10.58 -10.83 10.62
N ARG A 107 -10.59 -11.89 11.44
CA ARG A 107 -11.65 -12.16 12.41
C ARG A 107 -11.44 -11.33 13.69
N PRO A 108 -12.52 -10.92 14.36
CA PRO A 108 -12.40 -10.30 15.68
C PRO A 108 -11.80 -11.27 16.70
N GLY A 109 -11.18 -10.73 17.76
CA GLY A 109 -10.67 -11.55 18.85
C GLY A 109 -11.78 -12.32 19.58
N PRO A 110 -11.45 -13.34 20.38
CA PRO A 110 -12.42 -14.20 21.07
C PRO A 110 -13.36 -13.44 22.02
N ASN A 111 -12.98 -12.23 22.44
CA ASN A 111 -13.80 -11.35 23.29
C ASN A 111 -14.58 -10.28 22.49
N GLY A 112 -14.61 -10.37 21.16
CA GLY A 112 -15.17 -9.33 20.29
C GLY A 112 -14.29 -8.09 20.15
N GLU A 113 -13.02 -8.16 20.59
CA GLU A 113 -12.05 -7.09 20.38
C GLU A 113 -11.82 -6.89 18.88
N SER A 114 -11.93 -5.64 18.41
CA SER A 114 -11.61 -5.30 17.02
C SER A 114 -10.13 -5.48 16.78
N ALA A 115 -9.76 -6.60 16.17
CA ALA A 115 -8.42 -6.83 15.67
C ALA A 115 -8.13 -5.90 14.48
N PRO A 116 -6.84 -5.65 14.19
CA PRO A 116 -6.42 -4.95 12.99
C PRO A 116 -7.11 -5.45 11.73
N GLY A 117 -7.79 -4.55 11.02
CA GLY A 117 -8.41 -4.85 9.73
C GLY A 117 -9.72 -5.65 9.78
N VAL A 118 -10.33 -5.88 10.94
CA VAL A 118 -11.68 -6.47 11.02
C VAL A 118 -12.68 -5.63 10.20
N GLY A 119 -13.53 -6.31 9.44
CA GLY A 119 -14.48 -5.69 8.51
C GLY A 119 -13.86 -5.29 7.16
N LYS A 120 -12.59 -5.62 6.92
CA LYS A 120 -11.90 -5.49 5.63
C LYS A 120 -11.58 -6.87 5.06
N VAL A 121 -11.52 -6.97 3.74
CA VAL A 121 -11.08 -8.17 3.02
C VAL A 121 -9.88 -7.85 2.16
N PHE A 122 -8.90 -8.74 2.15
CA PHE A 122 -7.67 -8.61 1.40
C PHE A 122 -7.55 -9.74 0.39
N LEU A 123 -7.42 -9.39 -0.89
CA LEU A 123 -7.30 -10.34 -1.99
C LEU A 123 -5.94 -10.19 -2.66
N GLU A 124 -5.05 -11.17 -2.51
CA GLU A 124 -3.75 -11.20 -3.17
C GLU A 124 -3.87 -11.92 -4.52
N TYR A 125 -3.53 -11.22 -5.61
CA TYR A 125 -3.55 -11.78 -6.96
C TYR A 125 -2.16 -12.20 -7.42
N ALA A 126 -2.10 -13.23 -8.27
CA ALA A 126 -0.87 -13.68 -8.90
C ALA A 126 -0.32 -12.69 -9.94
N ASP A 127 -1.09 -11.67 -10.31
CA ASP A 127 -0.69 -10.65 -11.27
C ASP A 127 -1.41 -9.32 -11.02
N THR A 128 -0.78 -8.25 -11.51
CA THR A 128 -1.26 -6.88 -11.35
C THR A 128 -2.49 -6.56 -12.20
N ASP A 129 -2.69 -7.27 -13.31
CA ASP A 129 -3.79 -7.02 -14.23
C ASP A 129 -5.14 -7.44 -13.61
N GLY A 130 -5.19 -8.63 -13.02
CA GLY A 130 -6.29 -9.10 -12.20
C GLY A 130 -6.63 -8.14 -11.07
N SER A 131 -5.61 -7.65 -10.37
CA SER A 131 -5.82 -6.71 -9.27
C SER A 131 -6.39 -5.36 -9.75
N THR A 132 -5.99 -4.90 -10.94
CA THR A 132 -6.51 -3.66 -11.52
C THR A 132 -7.95 -3.83 -11.98
N LYS A 133 -8.28 -4.97 -12.59
CA LYS A 133 -9.66 -5.30 -13.00
C LYS A 133 -10.60 -5.43 -11.81
N ALA A 134 -10.17 -6.11 -10.75
CA ALA A 134 -10.98 -6.29 -9.54
C ALA A 134 -11.25 -4.97 -8.80
N LYS A 135 -10.37 -3.95 -8.96
CA LYS A 135 -10.56 -2.61 -8.39
C LYS A 135 -11.64 -1.79 -9.10
N VAL A 136 -11.81 -1.98 -10.41
CA VAL A 136 -12.71 -1.14 -11.21
C VAL A 136 -14.15 -1.65 -11.08
N GLY A 137 -15.04 -0.82 -10.52
CA GLY A 137 -16.49 -0.99 -10.67
C GLY A 137 -17.18 -1.91 -9.65
N LYS A 138 -16.62 -2.11 -8.45
CA LYS A 138 -17.24 -2.97 -7.45
C LYS A 138 -18.45 -2.35 -6.76
N LYS A 139 -19.59 -3.04 -6.86
CA LYS A 139 -20.79 -2.85 -6.04
C LYS A 139 -21.09 -4.15 -5.31
N PHE A 140 -21.42 -4.07 -4.04
CA PHE A 140 -21.86 -5.21 -3.22
C PHE A 140 -23.24 -4.86 -2.63
N GLY A 141 -24.26 -5.67 -2.90
CA GLY A 141 -25.63 -5.40 -2.45
C GLY A 141 -26.20 -4.04 -2.90
N GLY A 142 -25.74 -3.49 -4.04
CA GLY A 142 -26.13 -2.16 -4.52
C GLY A 142 -25.34 -0.99 -3.92
N ASN A 143 -24.53 -1.23 -2.88
CA ASN A 143 -23.63 -0.25 -2.28
C ASN A 143 -22.28 -0.22 -3.00
N GLN A 144 -21.69 0.97 -3.13
CA GLN A 144 -20.36 1.13 -3.70
C GLN A 144 -19.31 0.67 -2.67
N VAL A 145 -18.48 -0.30 -3.03
CA VAL A 145 -17.39 -0.75 -2.17
C VAL A 145 -16.14 0.03 -2.51
N VAL A 146 -15.45 0.54 -1.49
CA VAL A 146 -14.15 1.20 -1.68
C VAL A 146 -13.11 0.12 -1.90
N VAL A 147 -12.43 0.20 -3.05
CA VAL A 147 -11.42 -0.77 -3.44
C VAL A 147 -10.09 -0.07 -3.67
N VAL A 148 -9.09 -0.40 -2.85
CA VAL A 148 -7.76 0.21 -2.92
C VAL A 148 -6.66 -0.86 -2.94
N PHE A 149 -5.54 -0.50 -3.55
CA PHE A 149 -4.33 -1.33 -3.45
C PHE A 149 -3.76 -1.22 -2.04
N TYR A 150 -3.38 -2.36 -1.50
CA TYR A 150 -2.69 -2.49 -0.23
C TYR A 150 -1.20 -2.81 -0.46
N GLN A 151 -0.35 -2.43 0.48
CA GLN A 151 1.09 -2.67 0.38
C GLN A 151 1.38 -4.16 0.63
N GLU A 152 2.07 -4.82 -0.29
CA GLU A 152 2.45 -6.24 -0.16
C GLU A 152 3.23 -6.52 1.11
N ASP A 153 4.21 -5.67 1.45
CA ASP A 153 5.04 -5.88 2.65
C ASP A 153 4.19 -5.91 3.92
N LYS A 154 3.18 -5.02 4.01
CA LYS A 154 2.25 -4.98 5.15
C LYS A 154 1.33 -6.18 5.17
N PHE A 155 0.83 -6.57 4.01
CA PHE A 155 0.01 -7.77 3.86
C PHE A 155 0.77 -9.03 4.31
N ALA A 156 2.01 -9.19 3.86
CA ALA A 156 2.88 -10.30 4.23
C ALA A 156 3.24 -10.32 5.72
N GLN A 157 3.32 -9.14 6.36
CA GLN A 157 3.57 -8.99 7.79
C GLN A 157 2.31 -9.14 8.65
N GLY A 158 1.12 -9.28 8.04
CA GLY A 158 -0.16 -9.33 8.75
C GLY A 158 -0.60 -8.00 9.34
N GLU A 159 -0.02 -6.89 8.89
CA GLU A 159 -0.43 -5.54 9.30
C GLU A 159 -1.67 -5.14 8.48
N TYR A 160 -2.83 -5.00 9.12
CA TYR A 160 -4.10 -4.69 8.43
C TYR A 160 -4.77 -3.37 8.91
N ASP A 161 -4.11 -2.62 9.80
CA ASP A 161 -4.58 -1.36 10.39
C ASP A 161 -4.59 -0.14 9.45
N GLY A 162 -4.35 -0.34 8.16
CA GLY A 162 -4.22 0.76 7.19
C GLY A 162 -5.49 1.51 6.86
#